data_AF-A0A264YAP9-F1
#
_entry.id   AF-A0A264YAP9-F1
#
_cell.length_a   1.000
_cell.length_b   1.000
_cell.length_c   1.000
_cell.angle_alpha   90.00
_cell.angle_beta   90.00
_cell.angle_gamma   90.00
#
_symmetry.space_group_name_H-M   'P 1'
#
loop_
_entity.id
_entity.type
_entity.pdbx_description
1 polymer ?
#
loop_
_entity_poly.entity_id
_entity_poly.type
_entity_poly.pdbx_seq_one_letter_code
_entity_poly.pdbx_strand_id
1 'polypeptide(L)'
;MKKIILLGAIIGLFASCSSTKPLYSWYNYEDATYQYNKKRTDELKVKMMDQYLKLIQKQKGSRGTVPPGLYAEYGYALYMGGKKEEGLNYLKQEMKLYPESETYISRIIKQLEK
;
A
#
# COMPACT_ATOMS: atom_id res chain seq x y z
N MET A 1 25.62 -32.67 -30.92
CA MET A 1 24.71 -31.59 -31.36
C MET A 1 23.32 -31.68 -30.74
N LYS A 2 22.55 -32.78 -30.93
CA LYS A 2 21.20 -32.94 -30.30
C LYS A 2 21.18 -32.80 -28.76
N LYS A 3 22.20 -33.33 -28.06
CA LYS A 3 22.32 -33.20 -26.58
C LYS A 3 22.59 -31.77 -26.10
N ILE A 4 23.24 -30.93 -26.92
CA ILE A 4 23.56 -29.53 -26.60
C ILE A 4 22.30 -28.65 -26.79
N ILE A 5 21.51 -28.93 -27.83
CA ILE A 5 20.22 -28.27 -28.07
C ILE A 5 19.23 -28.59 -26.94
N LEU A 6 19.20 -29.85 -26.47
CA LEU A 6 18.35 -30.26 -25.35
C LEU A 6 18.75 -29.57 -24.03
N LEU A 7 20.05 -29.40 -23.79
CA LEU A 7 20.56 -28.72 -22.59
C LEU A 7 20.28 -27.21 -22.62
N GLY A 8 20.37 -26.57 -23.79
CA GLY A 8 19.97 -25.17 -23.98
C GLY A 8 18.47 -24.93 -23.78
N ALA A 9 17.62 -25.87 -24.21
CA ALA A 9 16.17 -25.80 -23.98
C ALA A 9 15.79 -25.91 -22.50
N ILE A 10 16.51 -26.71 -21.71
CA ILE A 10 16.30 -26.85 -20.27
C ILE A 10 16.72 -25.57 -19.52
N ILE A 11 17.81 -24.92 -19.92
CA ILE A 11 18.26 -23.67 -19.30
C ILE A 11 17.29 -22.50 -19.61
N GLY A 12 16.68 -22.48 -20.81
CA GLY A 12 15.67 -21.49 -21.18
C GLY A 12 14.37 -21.57 -20.37
N LEU A 13 14.01 -22.76 -19.87
CA LEU A 13 12.81 -22.96 -19.03
C LEU A 13 12.93 -22.30 -17.65
N PHE A 14 14.15 -22.08 -17.14
CA PHE A 14 14.39 -21.41 -15.85
C PHE A 14 14.60 -19.89 -15.96
N ALA A 15 14.63 -19.34 -17.19
CA ALA A 15 14.84 -17.91 -17.41
C ALA A 15 13.57 -17.04 -17.26
N SER A 16 12.41 -17.65 -17.04
CA SER A 16 11.11 -16.99 -16.91
C SER A 16 10.86 -16.36 -15.52
N CYS A 17 11.74 -16.59 -14.54
CA CYS A 17 11.68 -15.98 -13.22
C CYS A 17 12.62 -14.76 -13.11
N SER A 18 12.65 -13.91 -14.15
CA SER A 18 13.43 -12.66 -14.14
C SER A 18 12.51 -11.47 -13.86
N SER A 19 12.96 -10.61 -12.95
CA SER A 19 12.19 -9.65 -12.17
C SER A 19 11.25 -8.74 -12.99
N THR A 20 9.95 -8.91 -12.77
CA THR A 20 8.97 -7.92 -13.18
C THR A 20 9.11 -6.68 -12.29
N LYS A 21 8.90 -5.49 -12.87
CA LYS A 21 8.79 -4.27 -12.09
C LYS A 21 7.68 -4.47 -11.03
N PRO A 22 7.93 -4.16 -9.75
CA PRO A 22 6.93 -4.35 -8.71
C PRO A 22 5.68 -3.53 -9.02
N LEU A 23 4.52 -4.05 -8.61
CA LEU A 23 3.23 -3.42 -8.86
C LEU A 23 3.13 -2.05 -8.18
N TYR A 24 3.76 -1.91 -7.01
CA TYR A 24 3.84 -0.70 -6.19
C TYR A 24 5.26 -0.47 -5.68
N SER A 25 5.63 0.79 -5.48
CA SER A 25 6.80 1.19 -4.72
C SER A 25 6.42 1.35 -3.26
N TRP A 26 6.84 0.43 -2.39
CA TRP A 26 6.48 0.43 -0.97
C TRP A 26 7.31 1.39 -0.10
N TYR A 27 8.42 1.92 -0.62
CA TYR A 27 9.34 2.77 0.15
C TYR A 27 9.72 2.10 1.49
N ASN A 28 9.63 2.83 2.61
CA ASN A 28 9.90 2.31 3.96
C ASN A 28 8.60 2.02 4.73
N TYR A 29 7.51 1.75 4.02
CA TYR A 29 6.19 1.49 4.63
C TYR A 29 6.23 0.43 5.72
N GLU A 30 6.82 -0.73 5.42
CA GLU A 30 6.84 -1.89 6.31
C GLU A 30 7.57 -1.56 7.63
N ASP A 31 8.77 -0.99 7.55
CA ASP A 31 9.54 -0.61 8.75
C ASP A 31 8.83 0.50 9.53
N ALA A 32 8.39 1.59 8.88
CA ALA A 32 7.76 2.70 9.59
C ALA A 32 6.47 2.26 10.33
N THR A 33 5.67 1.41 9.68
CA THR A 33 4.46 0.81 10.27
C THR A 33 4.81 -0.14 11.41
N TYR A 34 5.83 -0.99 11.23
CA TYR A 34 6.29 -1.91 12.27
C TYR A 34 6.79 -1.16 13.50
N GLN A 35 7.65 -0.13 13.33
CA GLN A 35 8.21 0.62 14.45
C GLN A 35 7.11 1.31 15.26
N TYR A 36 6.14 1.97 14.60
CA TYR A 36 5.02 2.61 15.29
C TYR A 36 4.14 1.60 16.03
N ASN A 37 3.84 0.44 15.40
CA ASN A 37 3.06 -0.61 16.04
C ASN A 37 3.79 -1.22 17.25
N LYS A 38 5.12 -1.35 17.17
CA LYS A 38 5.96 -1.83 18.28
C LYS A 38 6.05 -0.82 19.42
N LYS A 39 6.17 0.47 19.09
CA LYS A 39 6.30 1.57 20.05
C LYS A 39 5.45 2.74 19.59
N ARG A 40 4.28 2.91 20.21
CA ARG A 40 3.30 3.94 19.85
C ARG A 40 3.69 5.33 20.38
N THR A 41 4.79 5.88 19.89
CA THR A 41 5.22 7.26 20.19
C THR A 41 4.76 8.22 19.09
N ASP A 42 4.64 9.51 19.41
CA ASP A 42 4.23 10.53 18.45
C ASP A 42 5.25 10.71 17.32
N GLU A 43 6.55 10.62 17.62
CA GLU A 43 7.60 10.68 16.61
C GLU A 43 7.48 9.55 15.58
N LEU A 44 7.22 8.32 16.04
CA LEU A 44 7.05 7.17 15.15
C LEU A 44 5.73 7.26 14.37
N LYS A 45 4.68 7.82 14.98
CA LYS A 45 3.42 8.12 14.29
C LYS A 45 3.65 9.09 13.13
N VAL A 46 4.38 10.19 13.35
CA VAL A 46 4.71 11.15 12.29
C VAL A 46 5.51 10.49 11.17
N LYS A 47 6.55 9.72 11.52
CA LYS A 47 7.35 8.96 10.52
C LYS A 47 6.51 8.01 9.67
N MET A 48 5.58 7.28 10.29
CA MET A 48 4.65 6.40 9.58
C MET A 48 3.73 7.20 8.65
N MET A 49 3.12 8.28 9.16
CA MET A 49 2.24 9.15 8.36
C MET A 49 2.95 9.79 7.16
N ASP A 50 4.23 10.17 7.31
CA ASP A 50 5.04 10.69 6.22
C ASP A 50 5.33 9.62 5.15
N GLN A 51 5.56 8.36 5.55
CA GLN A 51 5.69 7.27 4.59
C GLN A 51 4.38 7.00 3.85
N TYR A 52 3.24 7.06 4.54
CA TYR A 52 1.92 6.87 3.91
C TYR A 52 1.65 7.97 2.89
N LEU A 53 1.93 9.23 3.24
CA LEU A 53 1.76 10.36 2.32
C LEU A 53 2.70 10.25 1.11
N LYS A 54 3.95 9.81 1.32
CA LYS A 54 4.91 9.57 0.24
C LYS A 54 4.41 8.50 -0.72
N LEU A 55 3.82 7.42 -0.21
CA LEU A 55 3.21 6.38 -1.04
C LEU A 55 2.01 6.90 -1.85
N ILE A 56 1.17 7.72 -1.23
CA ILE A 56 0.01 8.35 -1.88
C ILE A 56 0.46 9.28 -3.02
N GLN A 57 1.50 10.09 -2.79
CA GLN A 57 1.90 11.15 -3.72
C GLN A 57 2.93 10.73 -4.77
N LYS A 58 3.77 9.74 -4.49
CA LYS A 58 4.96 9.43 -5.30
C LYS A 58 5.00 7.95 -5.69
N GLN A 59 3.90 7.39 -6.20
CA GLN A 59 3.90 6.02 -6.69
C GLN A 59 4.84 5.84 -7.91
N LYS A 60 5.69 4.80 -7.88
CA LYS A 60 6.60 4.45 -9.00
C LYS A 60 6.43 3.01 -9.52
N GLY A 61 5.52 2.24 -8.92
CA GLY A 61 5.19 0.88 -9.35
C GLY A 61 4.43 0.85 -10.68
N SER A 62 4.40 -0.32 -11.30
CA SER A 62 3.82 -0.49 -12.65
C SER A 62 2.33 -0.18 -12.72
N ARG A 63 1.57 -0.28 -11.62
CA ARG A 63 0.15 0.11 -11.58
C ARG A 63 -0.05 1.62 -11.59
N GLY A 64 0.93 2.40 -11.13
CA GLY A 64 0.88 3.86 -11.10
C GLY A 64 -0.17 4.48 -10.17
N THR A 65 -0.84 3.68 -9.32
CA THR A 65 -1.83 4.18 -8.35
C THR A 65 -1.46 3.80 -6.91
N VAL A 66 -2.10 4.47 -5.95
CA VAL A 66 -1.95 4.21 -4.51
C VAL A 66 -2.30 2.76 -4.20
N PRO A 67 -1.52 2.01 -3.40
CA PRO A 67 -1.82 0.61 -3.08
C PRO A 67 -3.15 0.44 -2.32
N PRO A 68 -3.83 -0.71 -2.45
CA PRO A 68 -5.07 -0.97 -1.74
C PRO A 68 -4.88 -0.92 -0.23
N GLY A 69 -5.87 -0.37 0.46
CA GLY A 69 -5.90 -0.18 1.91
C GLY A 69 -5.19 1.08 2.40
N LEU A 70 -4.27 1.67 1.62
CA LEU A 70 -3.44 2.76 2.14
C LEU A 70 -4.25 4.06 2.37
N TYR A 71 -5.22 4.37 1.51
CA TYR A 71 -6.10 5.51 1.76
C TYR A 71 -6.96 5.28 3.01
N ALA A 72 -7.37 4.04 3.26
CA ALA A 72 -8.09 3.70 4.48
C ALA A 72 -7.22 3.86 5.73
N GLU A 73 -6.00 3.36 5.72
CA GLU A 73 -5.08 3.49 6.86
C GLU A 73 -4.73 4.95 7.16
N TYR A 74 -4.36 5.72 6.13
CA TYR A 74 -4.05 7.13 6.27
C TYR A 74 -5.26 7.95 6.71
N GLY A 75 -6.42 7.72 6.08
CA GLY A 75 -7.67 8.39 6.43
C GLY A 75 -8.12 8.12 7.86
N TYR A 76 -8.03 6.86 8.30
CA TYR A 76 -8.32 6.49 9.68
C TYR A 76 -7.35 7.17 10.67
N ALA A 77 -6.05 7.14 10.39
CA ALA A 77 -5.05 7.77 11.24
C ALA A 77 -5.23 9.30 11.35
N LEU A 78 -5.61 9.97 10.26
CA LEU A 78 -5.98 11.39 10.26
C LEU A 78 -7.22 11.65 11.11
N TYR A 79 -8.27 10.85 10.95
CA TYR A 79 -9.50 10.99 11.71
C TYR A 79 -9.23 10.87 13.21
N MET A 80 -8.49 9.84 13.63
CA MET A 80 -8.08 9.63 15.02
C MET A 80 -7.13 10.71 15.53
N GLY A 81 -6.43 11.41 14.64
CA GLY A 81 -5.61 12.59 14.94
C GLY A 81 -6.37 13.91 14.99
N GLY A 82 -7.71 13.89 14.91
CA GLY A 82 -8.57 15.09 14.98
C GLY A 82 -8.88 15.74 13.62
N LYS A 83 -8.24 15.29 12.54
CA LYS A 83 -8.48 15.80 11.17
C LYS A 83 -9.63 15.03 10.52
N LYS A 84 -10.83 15.16 11.11
CA LYS A 84 -11.99 14.32 10.80
C LYS A 84 -12.39 14.36 9.33
N GLU A 85 -12.62 15.55 8.78
CA GLU A 85 -13.06 15.71 7.39
C GLU A 85 -12.03 15.19 6.39
N GLU A 86 -10.75 15.53 6.59
CA GLU A 86 -9.64 15.03 5.77
C GLU A 86 -9.58 13.50 5.80
N GLY A 87 -9.70 12.90 7.00
CA GLY A 87 -9.71 11.46 7.19
C GLY A 87 -10.88 10.76 6.47
N LEU A 88 -12.09 11.30 6.59
CA LEU A 88 -13.28 10.79 5.89
C LEU A 88 -13.14 10.90 4.37
N ASN A 89 -12.52 11.96 3.87
CA ASN A 89 -12.27 12.13 2.44
C ASN A 89 -11.33 11.03 1.90
N TYR A 90 -10.25 10.71 2.62
CA TYR A 90 -9.36 9.61 2.22
C TYR A 90 -10.05 8.24 2.29
N LEU A 91 -10.88 7.98 3.32
CA LEU A 91 -11.69 6.76 3.36
C LEU A 91 -12.62 6.65 2.13
N LYS A 92 -13.23 7.76 1.69
CA LYS A 92 -14.03 7.79 0.45
C LYS A 92 -13.19 7.58 -0.81
N GLN A 93 -11.95 8.06 -0.84
CA GLN A 93 -11.02 7.80 -1.95
C GLN A 93 -10.67 6.32 -2.07
N GLU A 94 -10.52 5.60 -0.94
CA GLU A 94 -10.32 4.14 -0.97
C GLU A 94 -11.46 3.45 -1.71
N MET A 95 -12.72 3.74 -1.36
CA MET A 95 -13.89 3.14 -2.01
C MET A 95 -13.97 3.49 -3.50
N LYS A 96 -13.53 4.68 -3.89
CA LYS A 96 -13.51 5.12 -5.29
C LYS A 96 -12.45 4.37 -6.11
N LEU A 97 -11.26 4.17 -5.55
CA LEU A 97 -10.16 3.49 -6.24
C LEU A 97 -10.30 1.96 -6.19
N TYR A 98 -10.88 1.46 -5.10
CA TYR A 98 -11.07 0.04 -4.79
C TYR A 98 -12.53 -0.23 -4.37
N PRO A 99 -13.47 -0.29 -5.33
CA PRO A 99 -14.89 -0.55 -5.05
C PRO A 99 -15.14 -1.85 -4.27
N GLU A 100 -14.25 -2.84 -4.38
CA GLU A 100 -14.30 -4.07 -3.59
C GLU A 100 -14.22 -3.83 -2.07
N SER A 101 -13.65 -2.69 -1.65
CA SER A 101 -13.53 -2.30 -0.24
C SER A 101 -14.79 -1.61 0.32
N GLU A 102 -15.73 -1.19 -0.54
CA GLU A 102 -16.82 -0.27 -0.18
C GLU A 102 -17.63 -0.73 1.03
N THR A 103 -17.98 -2.02 1.09
CA THR A 103 -18.75 -2.59 2.21
C THR A 103 -18.01 -2.45 3.54
N TYR A 104 -16.69 -2.66 3.53
CA TYR A 104 -15.86 -2.58 4.73
C TYR A 104 -15.65 -1.12 5.16
N ILE A 105 -15.23 -0.26 4.23
CA ILE A 105 -14.94 1.15 4.50
C ILE A 105 -16.20 1.92 4.90
N SER A 106 -17.36 1.63 4.29
CA SER A 106 -18.64 2.21 4.68
C SER A 106 -19.02 1.88 6.14
N ARG A 107 -18.66 0.70 6.63
CA ARG A 107 -18.87 0.33 8.05
C ARG A 107 -17.93 1.11 8.97
N ILE A 108 -16.67 1.31 8.57
CA ILE A 108 -15.72 2.15 9.31
C ILE A 108 -16.25 3.58 9.41
N ILE A 109 -16.62 4.20 8.29
CA ILE A 109 -17.16 5.57 8.27
C ILE A 109 -18.37 5.69 9.23
N LYS A 110 -19.32 4.75 9.13
CA LYS A 110 -20.49 4.71 10.03
C LYS A 110 -20.14 4.55 11.51
N GLN A 111 -19.00 3.95 11.85
CA GLN A 111 -18.54 3.84 13.24
C GLN A 111 -17.85 5.12 13.71
N LEU A 112 -17.12 5.80 12.81
CA LEU A 112 -16.42 7.03 13.12
C LEU A 112 -17.36 8.23 13.30
N GLU A 113 -18.45 8.27 12.54
CA GLU A 113 -19.45 9.35 12.56
C GLU A 113 -20.53 9.19 13.65
N LYS A 114 -20.50 8.09 14.40
CA LYS A 114 -21.34 7.88 15.59
C LYS A 114 -20.79 8.65 16.78
#